data_AF-A0A662ESF5-F1
#
_entry.id   AF-A0A662ESF5-F1
#
_cell.length_a   1.000
_cell.length_b   1.000
_cell.length_c   1.000
_cell.angle_alpha   90.00
_cell.angle_beta   90.00
_cell.angle_gamma   90.00
#
_symmetry.space_group_name_H-M   'P 1'
#
loop_
_entity.id
_entity.type
_entity.pdbx_description
1 polymer ?
#
loop_
_entity_poly.entity_id
_entity_poly.type
_entity_poly.pdbx_seq_one_letter_code
_entity_poly.pdbx_strand_id
1 'polypeptide(L)'
;MEETLRIGFDVGGTFTDGVLMREREVLAKAKSLTTQDVTGGIVNALDELLSQSGVDPAQIGMVSLGTTHTTNAIIERRNLNKVAIFRLGAPATTAVPPLTGWPEDLKEAIGGPELVHIIRGGSEYDGRDIVP
;
A
#
# COMPACT_ATOMS: atom_id res chain seq x y z
N MET A 1 -15.43 29.12 2.57
CA MET A 1 -14.31 28.18 2.33
C MET A 1 -14.01 28.30 0.85
N GLU A 2 -12.75 28.50 0.47
CA GLU A 2 -12.40 28.58 -0.95
C GLU A 2 -12.78 27.26 -1.63
N GLU A 3 -13.56 27.31 -2.71
CA GLU A 3 -14.06 26.13 -3.42
C GLU A 3 -12.89 25.35 -4.03
N THR A 4 -12.32 24.44 -3.24
CA THR A 4 -11.06 23.77 -3.57
C THR A 4 -11.30 22.67 -4.60
N LEU A 5 -10.57 22.73 -5.71
CA LEU A 5 -10.54 21.64 -6.69
C LEU A 5 -9.79 20.45 -6.12
N ARG A 6 -10.34 19.26 -6.36
CA ARG A 6 -9.84 18.00 -5.80
C ARG A 6 -9.80 16.94 -6.89
N ILE A 7 -8.72 16.15 -6.90
CA ILE A 7 -8.59 15.00 -7.79
C ILE A 7 -8.54 13.71 -6.96
N GLY A 8 -9.28 12.71 -7.39
CA GLY A 8 -9.19 11.34 -6.88
C GLY A 8 -8.74 10.40 -7.98
N PHE A 9 -7.80 9.52 -7.66
CA PHE A 9 -7.39 8.41 -8.51
C PHE A 9 -7.71 7.08 -7.84
N ASP A 10 -8.25 6.14 -8.61
CA ASP A 10 -8.34 4.72 -8.27
C ASP A 10 -7.47 3.92 -9.24
N VAL A 11 -6.35 3.41 -8.74
CA VAL A 11 -5.35 2.68 -9.52
C VAL A 11 -5.55 1.19 -9.31
N GLY A 12 -6.13 0.54 -10.31
CA GLY A 12 -6.21 -0.91 -10.42
C GLY A 12 -5.07 -1.51 -11.24
N GLY A 13 -5.04 -2.84 -11.33
CA GLY A 13 -4.03 -3.56 -12.12
C GLY A 13 -4.16 -3.40 -13.64
N THR A 14 -5.34 -3.01 -14.14
CA THR A 14 -5.61 -2.85 -15.59
C THR A 14 -5.91 -1.41 -15.98
N PHE A 15 -6.58 -0.65 -15.12
CA PHE A 15 -6.98 0.73 -15.40
C PHE A 15 -6.73 1.62 -14.19
N THR A 16 -6.37 2.85 -14.50
CA THR A 16 -6.32 3.97 -13.57
C THR A 16 -7.48 4.89 -13.91
N ASP A 17 -8.40 5.02 -12.97
CA ASP A 17 -9.58 5.87 -13.08
C ASP A 17 -9.31 7.18 -12.33
N GLY A 18 -9.49 8.31 -13.00
CA GLY A 18 -9.29 9.66 -12.45
C GLY A 18 -10.59 10.46 -12.44
N VAL A 19 -10.83 11.22 -11.38
CA VAL A 19 -11.99 12.12 -11.27
C VAL A 19 -11.54 13.47 -10.73
N LEU A 20 -11.88 14.55 -11.43
CA LEU A 20 -11.71 15.93 -10.97
C LEU A 20 -13.05 16.44 -10.45
N MET A 21 -13.04 17.03 -9.26
CA MET A 21 -14.24 17.51 -8.58
C MET A 21 -14.07 18.93 -8.02
N ARG A 22 -15.18 19.66 -8.01
CA ARG A 22 -15.38 20.87 -7.21
C ARG A 22 -16.55 20.62 -6.27
N GLU A 23 -16.33 20.73 -4.97
CA GLU A 23 -17.36 20.39 -3.97
C GLU A 23 -17.97 18.98 -4.15
N ARG A 24 -19.19 18.88 -4.67
CA ARG A 24 -19.90 17.61 -4.98
C ARG A 24 -20.10 17.41 -6.49
N GLU A 25 -19.66 18.35 -7.31
CA GLU A 25 -19.74 18.31 -8.76
C GLU A 25 -18.51 17.61 -9.35
N VAL A 26 -18.75 16.75 -10.33
CA VAL A 26 -17.69 16.11 -11.12
C VAL A 26 -17.47 16.94 -12.37
N LEU A 27 -16.28 17.51 -12.52
CA LEU A 27 -15.92 18.37 -13.65
C LEU A 27 -15.36 17.56 -14.83
N ALA A 28 -14.60 16.50 -14.56
CA ALA A 28 -14.04 15.63 -15.58
C ALA A 28 -13.79 14.22 -15.03
N LYS A 29 -13.73 13.25 -15.95
CA LYS A 29 -13.36 11.86 -15.67
C LYS A 29 -12.36 11.40 -16.72
N ALA A 30 -11.37 10.63 -16.30
CA ALA A 30 -10.37 10.04 -17.17
C ALA A 30 -10.25 8.55 -16.87
N LYS A 31 -9.91 7.77 -17.90
CA LYS A 31 -9.65 6.35 -17.75
C LYS A 31 -8.44 5.98 -18.59
N SER A 32 -7.33 5.70 -17.93
CA SER A 32 -6.09 5.30 -18.58
C SER A 32 -5.79 3.83 -18.32
N LEU A 33 -5.10 3.16 -19.23
CA LEU A 33 -4.58 1.82 -18.99
C LEU A 33 -3.51 1.89 -17.89
N THR A 34 -3.64 1.05 -16.86
CA THR A 34 -2.55 0.82 -15.90
C THR A 34 -1.52 -0.05 -16.60
N THR A 35 -0.39 0.55 -16.96
CA THR A 35 0.75 -0.19 -17.50
C THR A 35 1.61 -0.74 -16.35
N GLN A 36 2.70 -1.45 -16.65
CA GLN A 36 3.70 -1.76 -15.61
C GLN A 36 4.25 -0.50 -14.93
N ASP A 37 4.26 0.62 -15.66
CA ASP A 37 4.47 1.95 -15.09
C ASP A 37 3.13 2.52 -14.59
N VAL A 38 2.89 2.32 -13.29
CA VAL A 38 1.74 2.89 -12.58
C VAL A 38 1.77 4.42 -12.61
N THR A 39 2.95 5.01 -12.51
CA THR A 39 3.12 6.47 -12.50
C THR A 39 2.66 7.04 -13.83
N GLY A 40 3.07 6.43 -14.95
CA GLY A 40 2.63 6.82 -16.28
C GLY A 40 1.11 6.76 -16.45
N GLY A 41 0.45 5.73 -15.92
CA GLY A 41 -1.02 5.62 -15.94
C GLY A 41 -1.71 6.78 -15.21
N ILE A 42 -1.20 7.16 -14.04
CA ILE A 42 -1.71 8.29 -13.25
C ILE A 42 -1.48 9.61 -13.99
N VAL A 43 -0.28 9.84 -14.54
CA VAL A 43 0.05 11.07 -15.28
C VAL A 43 -0.84 11.22 -16.51
N ASN A 44 -1.05 10.15 -17.29
CA ASN A 44 -1.94 10.18 -18.44
C ASN A 44 -3.38 10.52 -18.06
N ALA A 45 -3.88 9.93 -16.97
CA ALA A 45 -5.22 10.25 -16.46
C ALA A 45 -5.31 11.70 -15.97
N LEU A 46 -4.26 12.22 -15.33
CA LEU A 46 -4.18 13.61 -14.90
C LEU A 46 -4.23 14.58 -16.10
N ASP A 47 -3.41 14.33 -17.12
CA ASP A 47 -3.36 15.16 -18.32
C ASP A 47 -4.71 15.19 -19.05
N GLU A 48 -5.40 14.05 -19.12
CA GLU A 48 -6.74 13.96 -19.68
C GLU A 48 -7.76 14.78 -18.86
N LEU A 49 -7.74 14.68 -17.52
CA LEU A 49 -8.61 15.47 -16.65
C LEU A 49 -8.40 16.98 -16.81
N LEU A 50 -7.15 17.42 -16.86
CA LEU A 50 -6.79 18.83 -17.02
C LEU A 50 -7.22 19.36 -18.40
N SER A 51 -6.95 18.59 -19.45
CA SER A 51 -7.34 18.93 -20.82
C SER A 51 -8.85 19.05 -20.99
N GLN A 52 -9.63 18.10 -20.45
CA GLN A 52 -11.10 18.11 -20.57
C GLN A 52 -11.76 19.23 -19.76
N SER A 53 -11.22 19.54 -18.58
CA SER A 53 -11.84 20.51 -17.66
C SER A 53 -11.39 21.95 -17.89
N GLY A 54 -10.20 22.16 -18.47
CA GLY A 54 -9.63 23.49 -18.68
C GLY A 54 -9.30 24.25 -17.39
N VAL A 55 -9.26 23.57 -16.24
CA VAL A 55 -8.93 24.19 -14.96
C VAL A 55 -7.44 24.51 -14.86
N ASP A 56 -7.10 25.56 -14.12
CA ASP A 56 -5.70 25.84 -13.76
C ASP A 56 -5.22 24.80 -12.73
N PRO A 57 -4.16 24.02 -13.01
CA PRO A 57 -3.61 23.07 -12.05
C PRO A 57 -3.23 23.70 -10.71
N ALA A 58 -2.87 25.00 -10.69
CA ALA A 58 -2.55 25.71 -9.45
C ALA A 58 -3.74 25.83 -8.47
N GLN A 59 -4.97 25.61 -8.94
CA GLN A 59 -6.18 25.62 -8.12
C GLN A 59 -6.50 24.28 -7.47
N ILE A 60 -5.76 23.21 -7.81
CA ILE A 60 -5.93 21.89 -7.20
C ILE A 60 -5.33 21.92 -5.79
N GLY A 61 -6.19 21.90 -4.77
CA GLY A 61 -5.73 21.91 -3.37
C GLY A 61 -5.57 20.52 -2.77
N MET A 62 -5.99 19.45 -3.45
CA MET A 62 -5.84 18.08 -2.97
C MET A 62 -5.82 17.06 -4.10
N VAL A 63 -4.92 16.08 -3.98
CA VAL A 63 -4.92 14.85 -4.77
C VAL A 63 -5.00 13.66 -3.81
N SER A 64 -5.95 12.75 -4.06
CA SER A 64 -6.10 11.49 -3.32
C SER A 64 -5.81 10.33 -4.25
N LEU A 65 -5.04 9.36 -3.78
CA LEU A 65 -4.67 8.16 -4.52
C LEU A 65 -5.10 6.90 -3.76
N GLY A 66 -6.10 6.20 -4.28
CA GLY A 66 -6.45 4.84 -3.88
C GLY A 66 -5.81 3.83 -4.84
N THR A 67 -5.35 2.69 -4.30
CA THR A 67 -4.82 1.63 -5.15
C THR A 67 -5.11 0.24 -4.60
N THR A 68 -5.29 -0.73 -5.50
CA THR A 68 -5.46 -2.16 -5.18
C THR A 68 -4.18 -2.98 -5.36
N HIS A 69 -3.07 -2.36 -5.79
CA HIS A 69 -1.82 -3.09 -6.05
C HIS A 69 -1.30 -3.83 -4.82
N THR A 70 -1.35 -3.21 -3.63
CA THR A 70 -0.89 -3.84 -2.38
C THR A 70 -1.72 -5.05 -2.01
N THR A 71 -3.05 -4.93 -2.09
CA THR A 71 -3.96 -6.04 -1.75
C THR A 71 -3.82 -7.18 -2.76
N ASN A 72 -3.69 -6.87 -4.05
CA ASN A 72 -3.51 -7.89 -5.09
C ASN A 72 -2.17 -8.60 -4.95
N ALA A 73 -1.08 -7.87 -4.66
CA ALA A 73 0.23 -8.47 -4.40
C ALA A 73 0.16 -9.49 -3.25
N ILE A 74 -0.54 -9.13 -2.16
CA ILE A 74 -0.77 -10.04 -1.04
C ILE A 74 -1.62 -11.22 -1.49
N ILE A 75 -2.79 -11.03 -2.11
CA ILE A 75 -3.71 -12.12 -2.48
C ILE A 75 -3.07 -13.09 -3.49
N GLU A 76 -2.37 -12.58 -4.50
CA GLU A 76 -1.78 -13.37 -5.58
C GLU A 76 -0.42 -13.96 -5.24
N ARG A 77 0.16 -13.58 -4.10
CA ARG A 77 1.50 -13.96 -3.64
C ARG A 77 2.60 -13.54 -4.63
N ARG A 78 2.42 -12.40 -5.28
CA ARG A 78 3.29 -11.88 -6.34
C ARG A 78 3.81 -10.50 -5.98
N ASN A 79 5.01 -10.18 -6.48
CA ASN A 79 5.66 -8.88 -6.23
C ASN A 79 5.82 -8.56 -4.73
N LEU A 80 5.93 -9.60 -3.90
CA LEU A 80 6.25 -9.47 -2.48
C LEU A 80 7.76 -9.56 -2.32
N ASN A 81 8.31 -8.71 -1.45
CA ASN A 81 9.70 -8.81 -1.06
C ASN A 81 9.88 -9.96 -0.06
N LYS A 82 11.07 -10.58 -0.09
CA LYS A 82 11.49 -11.43 1.03
C LYS A 82 11.70 -10.56 2.27
N VAL A 83 11.14 -10.97 3.40
CA VAL A 83 11.17 -10.22 4.66
C VAL A 83 11.75 -11.09 5.76
N ALA A 84 12.85 -10.62 6.37
CA ALA A 84 13.39 -11.24 7.57
C ALA A 84 12.65 -10.75 8.81
N ILE A 85 12.30 -11.69 9.69
CA ILE A 85 11.57 -11.43 10.92
C ILE A 85 12.45 -11.80 12.11
N PHE A 86 12.82 -10.81 12.90
CA PHE A 86 13.56 -10.99 14.14
C PHE A 86 12.65 -10.70 15.33
N ARG A 87 12.42 -11.70 16.19
CA ARG A 87 11.66 -11.53 17.44
C ARG A 87 12.60 -11.70 18.64
N LEU A 88 12.77 -10.63 19.41
CA LEU A 88 13.39 -10.70 20.74
C LEU A 88 12.34 -11.23 21.73
N GLY A 89 12.62 -12.33 22.43
CA GLY A 89 11.67 -12.87 23.42
C GLY A 89 11.85 -14.34 23.79
N ALA A 90 12.94 -15.00 23.37
CA ALA A 90 13.23 -16.33 23.88
C ALA A 90 13.61 -16.29 25.38
N PRO A 91 13.14 -17.24 26.21
CA PRO A 91 12.43 -18.47 25.80
C PRO A 91 10.91 -18.35 25.70
N ALA A 92 10.29 -17.30 26.29
CA ALA A 92 8.84 -17.18 26.44
C ALA A 92 8.08 -17.25 25.11
N THR A 93 8.62 -16.67 24.03
CA THR A 93 7.93 -16.61 22.73
C THR A 93 8.28 -17.76 21.77
N THR A 94 8.92 -18.82 22.24
CA THR A 94 9.33 -19.96 21.37
C THR A 94 8.18 -20.91 21.04
N ALA A 95 7.18 -21.00 21.91
CA ALA A 95 6.02 -21.88 21.73
C ALA A 95 5.09 -21.43 20.57
N VAL A 96 5.08 -20.13 20.25
CA VAL A 96 4.28 -19.55 19.17
C VAL A 96 5.19 -18.69 18.29
N PRO A 97 5.81 -19.28 17.25
CA PRO A 97 6.72 -18.53 16.39
C PRO A 97 6.00 -17.40 15.61
N PRO A 98 6.73 -16.42 15.08
CA PRO A 98 6.18 -15.48 14.09
C PRO A 98 5.47 -16.22 12.95
N LEU A 99 4.45 -15.58 12.37
CA LEU A 99 3.64 -16.12 11.28
C LEU A 99 2.79 -17.36 11.65
N THR A 100 2.63 -17.68 12.95
CA THR A 100 1.69 -18.72 13.38
C THR A 100 0.28 -18.40 12.85
N GLY A 101 -0.37 -19.39 12.23
CA GLY A 101 -1.71 -19.25 11.65
C GLY A 101 -1.76 -18.58 10.27
N TRP A 102 -0.62 -18.18 9.70
CA TRP A 102 -0.59 -17.63 8.34
C TRP A 102 -0.75 -18.74 7.29
N PRO A 103 -1.34 -18.45 6.12
CA PRO A 103 -1.35 -19.35 4.97
C PRO A 103 0.08 -19.72 4.55
N GLU A 104 0.32 -21.00 4.26
CA GLU A 104 1.68 -21.51 3.99
C GLU A 104 2.26 -20.91 2.70
N ASP A 105 1.43 -20.74 1.67
CA ASP A 105 1.78 -20.08 0.42
C ASP A 105 2.25 -18.62 0.64
N LEU A 106 1.65 -17.90 1.59
CA LEU A 106 2.05 -16.54 1.93
C LEU A 106 3.37 -16.52 2.69
N LYS A 107 3.60 -17.47 3.61
CA LYS A 107 4.88 -17.56 4.33
C LYS A 107 6.02 -17.77 3.33
N GLU A 108 5.87 -18.75 2.45
CA GLU A 108 6.86 -19.04 1.41
C GLU A 108 7.11 -17.82 0.50
N ALA A 109 6.04 -17.13 0.09
CA ALA A 109 6.16 -15.94 -0.76
C ALA A 109 6.94 -14.79 -0.14
N ILE A 110 6.94 -14.65 1.19
CA ILE A 110 7.73 -13.62 1.90
C ILE A 110 9.10 -14.14 2.37
N GLY A 111 9.51 -15.33 1.95
CA GLY A 111 10.83 -15.91 2.23
C GLY A 111 10.84 -17.02 3.27
N GLY A 112 9.68 -17.47 3.73
CA GLY A 112 9.52 -18.72 4.48
C GLY A 112 10.07 -18.70 5.91
N PRO A 113 9.97 -19.84 6.62
CA PRO A 113 10.46 -19.98 7.99
C PRO A 113 11.97 -19.76 8.14
N GLU A 114 12.74 -19.90 7.06
CA GLU A 114 14.20 -19.70 7.05
C GLU A 114 14.62 -18.26 7.40
N LEU A 115 13.77 -17.27 7.13
CA LEU A 115 14.01 -15.87 7.47
C LEU A 115 13.42 -15.46 8.83
N VAL A 116 12.92 -16.42 9.60
CA VAL A 116 12.32 -16.18 10.92
C VAL A 116 13.31 -16.56 12.02
N HIS A 117 13.73 -15.58 12.81
CA HIS A 117 14.69 -15.77 13.88
C HIS A 117 14.12 -15.27 15.21
N ILE A 118 14.11 -16.16 16.21
CA ILE A 118 13.82 -15.80 17.59
C ILE A 118 15.15 -15.64 18.32
N ILE A 119 15.37 -14.44 18.85
CA ILE A 119 16.58 -14.05 19.56
C ILE A 119 16.29 -14.03 21.07
N ARG A 120 17.29 -14.40 21.85
CA ARG A 120 17.27 -14.31 23.32
C ARG A 120 17.30 -12.84 23.77
N GLY A 121 16.59 -12.54 24.85
CA GLY A 121 16.50 -11.20 25.42
C GLY A 121 15.14 -10.54 25.22
N GLY A 122 15.10 -9.23 25.38
CA GLY A 122 13.87 -8.46 25.53
C GLY A 122 13.49 -8.28 27.00
N SER A 123 12.36 -7.64 27.24
CA SER A 123 11.87 -7.34 28.60
C SER A 123 10.47 -7.92 28.80
N GLU A 124 10.23 -8.38 30.02
CA GLU A 124 8.91 -8.73 30.53
C GLU A 124 7.98 -7.51 30.52
N TYR A 125 6.69 -7.74 30.65
CA TYR A 125 5.68 -6.66 30.68
C TYR A 125 5.89 -5.65 31.81
N ASP A 126 6.62 -6.02 32.86
CA ASP A 126 6.98 -5.18 34.01
C ASP A 126 8.36 -4.51 33.89
N GLY A 127 9.01 -4.64 32.73
CA GLY A 127 10.28 -4.01 32.42
C GLY A 127 11.52 -4.75 32.92
N ARG A 128 11.37 -5.94 33.55
CA ARG A 128 12.52 -6.80 33.86
C ARG A 128 13.07 -7.44 32.59
N ASP A 129 14.38 -7.63 32.51
CA ASP A 129 14.98 -8.32 31.35
C ASP A 129 14.72 -9.82 31.36
N ILE A 130 14.35 -10.38 30.20
CA ILE A 130 14.08 -11.82 29.99
C ILE A 130 15.39 -12.62 30.06
N VAL A 131 16.48 -12.02 29.58
CA VAL A 131 17.85 -12.51 29.68
C VAL A 131 18.74 -11.31 30.03
N PRO A 132 19.57 -11.36 31.09
CA PRO A 132 20.49 -10.28 31.43
C PRO A 132 21.51 -9.98 30.32
#